data_AF-A0A7W3WK24-F1
#
_entry.id   AF-A0A7W3WK24-F1
#
_cell.length_a   1.000
_cell.length_b   1.000
_cell.length_c   1.000
_cell.angle_alpha   90.00
_cell.angle_beta   90.00
_cell.angle_gamma   90.00
#
_symmetry.space_group_name_H-M   'P 1'
#
loop_
_entity.id
_entity.type
_entity.pdbx_description
1 polymer ?
#
loop_
_entity_poly.entity_id
_entity_poly.type
_entity_poly.pdbx_seq_one_letter_code
_entity_poly.pdbx_strand_id
1 'polypeptide(L)' 'MNAVRSEFAELIRERCLSVADYEGLTSVEFESEAELYLYLGDMFEHLFGDGRAKPVPPS' A
#
# COMPACT_ATOMS: atom_id res chain seq x y z
N MET A 1 -19.12 -6.30 -6.68
CA MET A 1 -17.71 -6.67 -6.46
C MET A 1 -16.88 -5.44 -6.76
N ASN A 2 -16.10 -4.94 -5.81
CA ASN A 2 -15.31 -3.71 -6.01
C ASN A 2 -13.98 -4.10 -6.66
N ALA A 3 -13.84 -3.82 -7.96
CA ALA A 3 -12.65 -4.19 -8.73
C ALA A 3 -11.36 -3.61 -8.12
N VAL A 4 -11.41 -2.36 -7.65
CA VAL A 4 -10.27 -1.70 -6.99
C VAL A 4 -9.86 -2.45 -5.73
N ARG A 5 -10.81 -2.91 -4.91
CA ARG A 5 -10.50 -3.71 -3.71
C ARG A 5 -9.80 -5.02 -4.09
N SER A 6 -10.30 -5.73 -5.10
CA SER A 6 -9.72 -7.01 -5.52
C SER A 6 -8.32 -6.86 -6.11
N GLU A 7 -8.11 -5.88 -6.98
CA GLU A 7 -6.82 -5.61 -7.61
C GLU A 7 -5.78 -5.12 -6.59
N PHE A 8 -6.19 -4.28 -5.63
CA PHE A 8 -5.30 -3.84 -4.54
C PHE A 8 -4.87 -5.02 -3.66
N ALA A 9 -5.81 -5.89 -3.28
CA ALA A 9 -5.49 -7.09 -2.50
C ALA A 9 -4.53 -8.03 -3.25
N GLU A 10 -4.71 -8.17 -4.56
CA GLU A 10 -3.81 -8.95 -5.41
C GLU A 10 -2.41 -8.35 -5.48
N LEU A 11 -2.29 -7.03 -5.66
CA LEU A 11 -1.01 -6.32 -5.64
C LEU A 11 -0.24 -6.54 -4.33
N ILE A 12 -0.91 -6.44 -3.18
CA ILE A 12 -0.28 -6.71 -1.86
C ILE A 12 0.20 -8.17 -1.78
N ARG A 13 -0.62 -9.11 -2.28
CA ARG A 13 -0.35 -10.55 -2.21
C ARG A 13 0.82 -10.96 -3.12
N GLU A 14 0.84 -10.46 -4.35
CA GLU A 14 1.86 -10.78 -5.36
C GLU A 14 3.16 -10.02 -5.15
N ARG A 15 3.14 -8.95 -4.35
CA ARG A 15 4.29 -8.09 -4.09
C ARG A 15 5.00 -7.60 -5.36
N CYS A 16 4.21 -7.07 -6.30
CA CYS A 16 4.70 -6.69 -7.62
C CYS A 16 5.27 -5.26 -7.74
N LEU A 17 5.14 -4.42 -6.71
CA LEU A 17 5.74 -3.08 -6.64
C LEU A 17 7.03 -3.10 -5.82
N SER A 18 8.10 -2.54 -6.38
CA SER A 18 9.29 -2.19 -5.61
C SER A 18 9.13 -0.81 -4.94
N VAL A 19 10.01 -0.51 -3.98
CA VAL A 19 10.14 0.83 -3.40
C VAL A 19 10.36 1.88 -4.48
N ALA A 20 11.29 1.63 -5.42
CA ALA A 20 11.62 2.58 -6.48
C ALA A 20 10.42 2.86 -7.42
N ASP A 21 9.61 1.84 -7.72
CA ASP A 21 8.40 2.03 -8.53
C ASP A 21 7.40 2.94 -7.81
N TYR A 22 7.18 2.70 -6.52
CA TYR A 22 6.22 3.46 -5.72
C TYR A 22 6.69 4.89 -5.46
N GLU A 23 7.96 5.08 -5.13
CA GLU A 23 8.62 6.38 -4.98
C GLU A 23 8.53 7.19 -6.27
N GLY A 24 8.81 6.58 -7.41
CA GLY A 24 8.70 7.25 -8.71
C GLY A 24 7.29 7.76 -9.03
N LEU A 25 6.26 7.11 -8.49
CA LEU A 25 4.86 7.49 -8.70
C LEU A 25 4.34 8.50 -7.67
N THR A 26 4.85 8.48 -6.45
CA THR A 26 4.23 9.18 -5.30
C THR A 26 5.16 10.15 -4.57
N SER A 27 6.46 10.06 -4.80
CA SER A 27 7.52 10.74 -4.03
C SER A 27 7.52 10.41 -2.53
N VAL A 28 6.89 9.30 -2.14
CA VAL A 28 6.96 8.77 -0.76
C VAL A 28 8.07 7.76 -0.69
N GLU A 29 9.06 8.03 0.16
CA GLU A 29 10.22 7.18 0.37
C GLU A 29 9.96 6.07 1.40
N PHE A 30 10.56 4.90 1.19
CA PHE A 30 10.50 3.76 2.11
C PHE A 30 11.89 3.15 2.29
N GLU A 31 12.24 2.74 3.52
CA GLU A 31 13.55 2.13 3.80
C GLU A 31 13.65 0.70 3.23
N SER A 32 12.51 0.04 3.01
CA SER A 32 12.46 -1.32 2.48
C SER A 32 11.12 -1.67 1.85
N GLU A 33 11.11 -2.69 0.99
CA GLU A 33 9.85 -3.25 0.47
C GLU A 33 8.96 -3.77 1.59
N ALA A 34 9.53 -4.29 2.68
CA ALA A 34 8.74 -4.75 3.82
C ALA A 34 7.93 -3.60 4.45
N GLU A 35 8.54 -2.42 4.58
CA GLU A 35 7.87 -1.22 5.08
C GLU A 35 6.78 -0.73 4.11
N LEU A 36 7.09 -0.70 2.80
CA LEU A 36 6.10 -0.38 1.77
C LEU A 36 4.87 -1.30 1.87
N TYR A 37 5.06 -2.62 1.94
CA TYR A 37 3.93 -3.56 2.00
C TYR A 37 3.15 -3.50 3.32
N LEU A 38 3.79 -3.13 4.43
CA LEU A 38 3.08 -2.82 5.67
C LEU A 38 2.18 -1.60 5.49
N TYR A 39 2.72 -0.52 4.91
CA TYR A 39 1.96 0.70 4.61
C TYR A 39 0.80 0.44 3.64
N LEU A 40 1.02 -0.32 2.56
CA LEU A 40 -0.02 -0.67 1.60
C LEU A 40 -1.12 -1.54 2.24
N GLY A 41 -0.76 -2.45 3.15
CA GLY A 41 -1.72 -3.22 3.94
C GLY A 41 -2.56 -2.34 4.86
N ASP A 42 -1.93 -1.38 5.54
CA ASP A 42 -2.63 -0.42 6.39
C ASP A 42 -3.56 0.50 5.58
N MET A 43 -3.14 0.89 4.36
CA MET A 43 -3.95 1.67 3.43
C MET A 43 -5.16 0.87 2.93
N PHE A 44 -4.97 -0.41 2.62
CA PHE A 44 -6.05 -1.30 2.22
C PHE A 44 -7.13 -1.39 3.31
N GLU A 45 -6.72 -1.59 4.55
CA GLU A 45 -7.64 -1.63 5.70
C GLU A 45 -8.31 -0.27 5.96
N HIS A 46 -7.62 0.85 5.73
CA HIS A 46 -8.23 2.18 5.81
C HIS A 46 -9.31 2.40 4.75
N LEU A 47 -9.06 1.97 3.51
CA LEU A 47 -9.95 2.22 2.36
C LEU A 47 -11.14 1.24 2.30
N PHE A 48 -10.93 -0.02 2.71
CA PHE A 48 -11.89 -1.11 2.50
C PHE A 48 -12.27 -1.89 3.75
N GLY A 49 -11.58 -1.66 4.86
CA GLY A 49 -11.89 -2.23 6.18
C GLY A 49 -12.75 -1.28 7.02
N ASP A 50 -12.96 -1.65 8.28
CA ASP A 50 -13.86 -0.93 9.19
C ASP A 50 -13.10 0.10 10.02
N GLY A 51 -12.83 1.27 9.43
CA GLY A 51 -12.53 2.48 10.19
C GLY A 51 -11.11 2.58 10.76
N ARG A 52 -10.11 1.96 10.15
CA ARG A 52 -8.71 2.29 10.46
C ARG A 52 -8.41 3.75 10.10
N ALA A 53 -7.61 4.41 10.92
CA ALA A 53 -7.11 5.74 10.60
C ALA A 53 -6.24 5.70 9.33
N LYS A 54 -6.22 6.81 8.57
CA LYS A 54 -5.34 6.93 7.40
C LYS A 54 -3.89 6.72 7.84
N PRO A 55 -3.16 5.75 7.26
CA PRO A 55 -1.76 5.57 7.61
C PRO A 55 -0.95 6.79 7.18
N VAL A 56 0.00 7.18 8.02
CA VAL A 56 0.94 8.25 7.73
C VAL A 56 2.09 7.61 6.95
N PRO A 57 2.43 8.11 5.74
CA PRO A 57 3.60 7.64 5.03
C PRO A 57 4.87 7.91 5.85
N PRO A 58 5.96 7.17 5.63
CA PRO A 58 7.26 7.49 6.22
C PRO A 58 7.73 8.89 5.81
N SER A 59 8.71 9.40 6.56
CA SER A 59 9.25 10.76 6.37
C SER A 59 10.35 10.79 5.32
#